data_AF-A0A3M0HAF9-F1
#
_entry.id   AF-A0A3M0HAF9-F1
#
_cell.length_a   1.000
_cell.length_b   1.000
_cell.length_c   1.000
_cell.angle_alpha   90.00
_cell.angle_beta   90.00
_cell.angle_gamma   90.00
#
_symmetry.space_group_name_H-M   'P 1'
#
loop_
_entity.id
_entity.type
_entity.pdbx_description
1 polymer ?
#
loop_
_entity_poly.entity_id
_entity_poly.type
_entity_poly.pdbx_seq_one_letter_code
_entity_poly.pdbx_strand_id
1 'polypeptide(L)'
;MVQPPCRLAPHGDARFAALDASVANYKIACRRRIDLVTPEAGVTDVTHFGRTLTLLRTGWVESAFVGTRAVAALIAAIIFGLVGCSSTPDTEADPDPSETADQPVTEELFVGECGSMDDTEVQRLTSVSDLTVVSENAIRCRWESATGAYAMFTWYRGSPIDRESSVAEAVGRTIERIDVDGHPGFTAAASGASCEAGVENGDGFVHWSVNYMVDGPRDSCDVVEDLARTTISKAK
;
A
#
# COMPACT_ATOMS: atom_id res chain seq x y z
N MET A 1 -6.74 -58.37 1.09
CA MET A 1 -7.46 -57.48 2.02
C MET A 1 -8.78 -57.11 1.38
N VAL A 2 -9.90 -57.52 1.97
CA VAL A 2 -11.24 -57.26 1.45
C VAL A 2 -12.04 -56.65 2.61
N GLN A 3 -12.35 -55.36 2.51
CA GLN A 3 -13.24 -54.66 3.44
C GLN A 3 -14.71 -54.93 3.05
N PRO A 4 -15.64 -54.96 4.03
CA PRO A 4 -17.07 -55.17 3.77
C PRO A 4 -17.77 -53.87 3.32
N PRO A 5 -18.91 -53.97 2.62
CA PRO A 5 -19.63 -52.81 2.10
C PRO A 5 -20.53 -52.15 3.16
N CYS A 6 -20.59 -50.81 3.10
CA CYS A 6 -21.46 -49.97 3.92
C CYS A 6 -22.95 -50.27 3.68
N ARG A 7 -23.71 -50.49 4.75
CA ARG A 7 -25.18 -50.51 4.75
C ARG A 7 -25.72 -49.10 4.98
N LEU A 8 -26.68 -48.69 4.15
CA LEU A 8 -27.59 -47.58 4.41
C LEU A 8 -28.82 -48.10 5.19
N ALA A 9 -29.28 -47.33 6.18
CA ALA A 9 -30.59 -47.48 6.81
C ALA A 9 -31.32 -46.12 6.80
N PRO A 10 -32.66 -46.11 6.78
CA PRO A 10 -33.44 -45.08 6.11
C PRO A 10 -34.05 -44.00 7.03
N HIS A 11 -34.54 -42.98 6.33
CA HIS A 11 -35.30 -41.80 6.74
C HIS A 11 -36.36 -42.00 7.83
N GLY A 12 -36.42 -41.00 8.73
CA GLY A 12 -37.61 -40.63 9.50
C GLY A 12 -37.91 -39.15 9.29
N ASP A 13 -39.04 -38.89 8.66
CA ASP A 13 -39.57 -37.59 8.23
C ASP A 13 -40.10 -36.70 9.38
N ALA A 14 -39.78 -35.41 9.31
CA ALA A 14 -40.64 -34.27 9.65
C ALA A 14 -40.00 -33.01 9.04
N ARG A 15 -40.31 -32.64 7.79
CA ARG A 15 -41.41 -31.75 7.34
C ARG A 15 -41.58 -30.48 8.18
N PHE A 16 -40.93 -29.39 7.74
CA PHE A 16 -41.52 -28.14 7.21
C PHE A 16 -40.34 -27.22 6.80
N ALA A 17 -39.99 -27.21 5.50
CA ALA A 17 -40.25 -26.12 4.55
C ALA A 17 -39.36 -24.87 4.81
N ALA A 18 -38.20 -24.77 4.15
CA ALA A 18 -37.97 -24.17 2.81
C ALA A 18 -37.66 -22.65 2.97
N LEU A 19 -36.42 -22.19 2.80
CA LEU A 19 -35.68 -21.86 1.56
C LEU A 19 -34.34 -21.23 2.02
N ASP A 20 -33.17 -21.28 1.38
CA ASP A 20 -32.64 -21.96 0.20
C ASP A 20 -31.09 -21.85 0.30
N ALA A 21 -30.41 -22.69 -0.48
CA ALA A 21 -28.97 -22.89 -0.73
C ALA A 21 -28.04 -21.66 -0.62
N SER A 22 -26.74 -21.75 -0.30
CA SER A 22 -25.78 -22.75 -0.77
C SER A 22 -24.43 -22.61 -0.03
N VAL A 23 -24.05 -23.60 0.77
CA VAL A 23 -22.67 -23.82 1.22
C VAL A 23 -22.37 -25.29 1.01
N ALA A 24 -21.65 -25.64 -0.07
CA ALA A 24 -20.83 -26.85 -0.15
C ALA A 24 -20.07 -26.94 -1.48
N ASN A 25 -18.88 -27.52 -1.39
CA ASN A 25 -18.00 -28.02 -2.45
C ASN A 25 -17.04 -26.95 -2.98
N TYR A 26 -15.72 -27.04 -2.78
CA TYR A 26 -14.88 -28.18 -3.16
C TYR A 26 -13.63 -28.30 -2.26
N LYS A 27 -13.41 -29.48 -1.67
CA LYS A 27 -12.07 -30.01 -1.36
C LYS A 27 -11.81 -31.18 -2.29
N ILE A 28 -10.97 -30.99 -3.30
CA ILE A 28 -10.31 -32.09 -4.03
C ILE A 28 -8.82 -31.80 -3.99
N ALA A 29 -8.11 -32.58 -3.17
CA ALA A 29 -6.66 -32.68 -3.21
C ALA A 29 -6.26 -33.58 -4.38
N CYS A 30 -5.45 -33.06 -5.30
CA CYS A 30 -4.76 -33.88 -6.30
C CYS A 30 -3.25 -33.74 -6.11
N ARG A 31 -2.66 -34.77 -5.49
CA ARG A 31 -1.23 -34.94 -5.26
C ARG A 31 -0.62 -35.49 -6.55
N ARG A 32 0.27 -34.75 -7.23
CA ARG A 32 1.08 -35.30 -8.34
C ARG A 32 2.56 -35.29 -7.99
N ARG A 33 3.18 -36.46 -8.16
CA ARG A 33 4.63 -36.70 -8.16
C ARG A 33 5.31 -35.78 -9.15
N ILE A 34 6.43 -35.19 -8.73
CA ILE A 34 7.45 -34.65 -9.61
C ILE A 34 8.42 -35.82 -9.84
N ASP A 35 8.34 -36.46 -11.01
CA ASP A 35 9.38 -37.35 -11.49
C ASP A 35 10.46 -36.47 -12.15
N LEU A 36 11.68 -36.56 -11.60
CA LEU A 36 12.90 -35.99 -12.16
C LEU A 36 13.20 -36.63 -13.51
N VAL A 37 13.28 -35.83 -14.57
CA VAL A 37 13.78 -36.25 -15.89
C VAL A 37 15.07 -35.47 -16.19
N THR A 38 16.16 -36.22 -16.31
CA THR A 38 17.48 -35.80 -16.81
C THR A 38 17.44 -35.38 -18.28
N PRO A 39 18.32 -34.47 -18.75
CA PRO A 39 18.37 -34.07 -20.15
C PRO A 39 19.32 -34.99 -20.92
N GLU A 40 18.82 -35.70 -21.93
CA GLU A 40 19.65 -36.22 -23.02
C GLU A 40 19.20 -35.64 -24.36
N ALA A 41 20.19 -35.53 -25.25
CA ALA A 41 20.22 -34.74 -26.46
C ALA A 41 19.36 -35.30 -27.61
N GLY A 42 18.99 -34.40 -28.54
CA GLY A 42 18.80 -34.73 -29.96
C GLY A 42 17.36 -34.64 -30.51
N VAL A 43 17.10 -33.60 -31.33
CA VAL A 43 16.72 -33.69 -32.77
C VAL A 43 15.61 -34.72 -33.12
N THR A 44 14.48 -34.44 -33.78
CA THR A 44 13.97 -33.36 -34.65
C THR A 44 12.48 -33.58 -34.92
N ASP A 45 11.84 -32.51 -35.38
CA ASP A 45 10.65 -32.47 -36.27
C ASP A 45 9.26 -32.59 -35.64
N VAL A 46 8.58 -31.45 -35.52
CA VAL A 46 7.11 -31.35 -35.57
C VAL A 46 6.76 -30.16 -36.44
N THR A 47 6.27 -30.47 -37.64
CA THR A 47 5.56 -29.55 -38.51
C THR A 47 4.10 -29.46 -38.03
N HIS A 48 3.67 -28.27 -37.57
CA HIS A 48 2.32 -27.79 -37.84
C HIS A 48 2.15 -26.29 -37.55
N PHE A 49 1.39 -25.67 -38.44
CA PHE A 49 0.82 -24.32 -38.42
C PHE A 49 1.73 -23.15 -38.79
N GLY A 50 1.57 -22.76 -40.06
CA GLY A 50 2.23 -21.64 -40.69
C GLY A 50 1.93 -20.31 -40.01
N ARG A 51 3.03 -19.60 -39.74
CA ARG A 51 3.11 -18.15 -39.76
C ARG A 51 4.54 -17.79 -40.11
N THR A 52 4.76 -17.49 -41.39
CA THR A 52 6.04 -17.01 -41.91
C THR A 52 6.22 -15.55 -41.46
N LEU A 53 7.01 -15.34 -40.40
CA LEU A 53 7.54 -14.02 -40.07
C LEU A 53 8.87 -13.86 -40.80
N THR A 54 8.80 -13.22 -41.96
CA THR A 54 9.96 -12.75 -42.71
C THR A 54 10.68 -11.69 -41.89
N LEU A 55 11.83 -12.03 -41.34
CA LEU A 55 12.79 -11.06 -40.81
C LEU A 55 13.37 -10.26 -41.99
N LEU A 56 12.88 -9.04 -42.19
CA LEU A 56 13.51 -8.07 -43.07
C LEU A 56 14.54 -7.25 -42.29
N ARG A 57 15.78 -7.57 -42.64
CA ARG A 57 16.99 -6.75 -42.60
C ARG A 57 16.72 -5.23 -42.76
N THR A 58 17.35 -4.46 -41.89
CA THR A 58 18.01 -3.15 -42.16
C THR A 58 17.24 -2.14 -43.02
N GLY A 59 16.73 -1.09 -42.36
CA GLY A 59 16.34 0.17 -42.99
C GLY A 59 16.72 1.34 -42.09
N TRP A 60 17.88 1.93 -42.37
CA TRP A 60 18.33 3.19 -41.80
C TRP A 60 17.44 4.30 -42.35
N VAL A 61 16.78 5.08 -41.48
CA VAL A 61 16.12 6.31 -41.90
C VAL A 61 17.16 7.42 -41.96
N GLU A 62 17.68 7.66 -43.16
CA GLU A 62 18.31 8.92 -43.53
C GLU A 62 17.26 10.03 -43.41
N SER A 63 17.46 10.95 -42.46
CA SER A 63 16.79 12.24 -42.44
C SER A 63 17.86 13.31 -42.65
N ALA A 64 17.72 14.01 -43.77
CA ALA A 64 18.69 14.93 -44.31
C ALA A 64 19.10 16.05 -43.34
N PHE A 65 20.41 16.26 -43.22
CA PHE A 65 21.00 17.51 -42.74
C PHE A 65 20.72 18.61 -43.77
N VAL A 66 19.79 19.51 -43.45
CA VAL A 66 19.65 20.80 -44.13
C VAL A 66 19.68 21.90 -43.06
N GLY A 67 20.72 22.74 -43.13
CA GLY A 67 20.61 24.14 -42.74
C GLY A 67 21.10 24.57 -41.36
N THR A 68 22.37 24.33 -41.03
CA THR A 68 23.08 25.21 -40.08
C THR A 68 23.29 26.57 -40.73
N ARG A 69 22.39 27.54 -40.50
CA ARG A 69 22.64 28.98 -40.32
C ARG A 69 21.34 29.78 -40.35
N ALA A 70 21.24 30.69 -39.38
CA ALA A 70 20.21 31.71 -39.18
C ALA A 70 18.96 31.28 -38.41
N VAL A 71 19.03 31.26 -37.07
CA VAL A 71 18.19 32.10 -36.18
C VAL A 71 18.95 32.31 -34.85
N ALA A 72 19.99 33.14 -34.88
CA ALA A 72 20.52 33.77 -33.67
C ALA A 72 19.91 35.17 -33.58
N ALA A 73 18.61 35.27 -33.24
CA ALA A 73 17.92 36.57 -33.12
C ALA A 73 16.54 36.50 -32.42
N LEU A 74 16.35 35.68 -31.38
CA LEU A 74 15.10 35.70 -30.58
C LEU A 74 15.37 35.54 -29.07
N ILE A 75 16.38 36.24 -28.57
CA ILE A 75 16.62 36.48 -27.13
C ILE A 75 16.80 37.99 -26.96
N ALA A 76 15.76 38.78 -27.22
CA ALA A 76 15.70 40.22 -26.90
C ALA A 76 14.31 40.80 -27.26
N ALA A 77 13.23 40.43 -26.56
CA ALA A 77 11.98 41.22 -26.55
C ALA A 77 10.88 40.64 -25.63
N ILE A 78 11.14 40.32 -24.35
CA ILE A 78 10.06 40.19 -23.34
C ILE A 78 10.58 40.73 -21.99
N ILE A 79 11.02 41.98 -22.00
CA ILE A 79 11.19 42.81 -20.80
C ILE A 79 10.57 44.14 -21.19
N PHE A 80 9.41 44.46 -20.61
CA PHE A 80 8.63 45.72 -20.58
C PHE A 80 7.15 45.46 -20.84
N GLY A 81 6.36 45.39 -19.75
CA GLY A 81 4.91 45.25 -19.87
C GLY A 81 4.15 45.06 -18.54
N LEU A 82 4.55 45.75 -17.46
CA LEU A 82 3.71 45.86 -16.26
C LEU A 82 3.58 47.34 -15.84
N VAL A 83 2.75 48.07 -16.57
CA VAL A 83 2.07 49.26 -16.06
C VAL A 83 0.61 49.14 -16.49
N GLY A 84 -0.24 48.75 -15.55
CA GLY A 84 -1.68 48.64 -15.72
C GLY A 84 -2.37 49.11 -14.46
N CYS A 85 -2.60 50.42 -14.39
CA CYS A 85 -3.55 51.03 -13.46
C CYS A 85 -4.95 50.75 -14.03
N SER A 86 -5.85 50.10 -13.29
CA SER A 86 -7.28 50.17 -13.59
C SER A 86 -8.09 50.27 -12.31
N SER A 87 -8.90 51.31 -12.29
CA SER A 87 -9.73 51.82 -11.22
C SER A 87 -10.86 50.87 -10.82
N THR A 88 -11.10 50.80 -9.51
CA THR A 88 -12.28 50.20 -8.85
C THR A 88 -13.58 50.89 -9.31
N PRO A 89 -14.67 50.11 -9.43
CA PRO A 89 -15.84 50.41 -8.63
C PRO A 89 -16.32 49.19 -7.84
N ASP A 90 -16.97 49.50 -6.73
CA ASP A 90 -17.26 48.63 -5.59
C ASP A 90 -18.10 47.40 -5.94
N THR A 91 -17.61 46.25 -5.49
CA THR A 91 -18.43 45.09 -5.11
C THR A 91 -17.67 44.42 -3.99
N GLU A 92 -18.17 44.59 -2.77
CA GLU A 92 -17.77 43.83 -1.58
C GLU A 92 -18.00 42.34 -1.85
N ALA A 93 -17.00 41.69 -2.41
CA ALA A 93 -16.78 40.27 -2.20
C ALA A 93 -15.85 40.19 -1.00
N ASP A 94 -16.43 39.85 0.14
CA ASP A 94 -15.68 39.44 1.32
C ASP A 94 -14.58 38.46 0.86
N PRO A 95 -13.30 38.68 1.18
CA PRO A 95 -12.34 37.60 1.08
C PRO A 95 -12.77 36.57 2.11
N ASP A 96 -13.45 35.53 1.64
CA ASP A 96 -13.62 34.28 2.36
C ASP A 96 -12.24 33.98 2.97
N PRO A 97 -12.09 34.00 4.31
CA PRO A 97 -10.82 33.63 4.89
C PRO A 97 -10.62 32.21 4.39
N SER A 98 -9.60 32.01 3.55
CA SER A 98 -9.13 30.65 3.26
C SER A 98 -9.06 29.97 4.61
N GLU A 99 -9.93 28.98 4.83
CA GLU A 99 -9.86 28.11 5.99
C GLU A 99 -8.42 27.61 5.96
N THR A 100 -7.60 28.22 6.81
CA THR A 100 -6.36 27.61 7.22
C THR A 100 -6.85 26.34 7.87
N ALA A 101 -6.69 25.22 7.16
CA ALA A 101 -7.03 23.90 7.69
C ALA A 101 -6.55 23.89 9.14
N ASP A 102 -7.49 23.65 10.05
CA ASP A 102 -7.32 23.75 11.49
C ASP A 102 -6.07 22.94 11.85
N GLN A 103 -4.95 23.61 12.13
CA GLN A 103 -3.67 22.93 12.27
C GLN A 103 -3.73 22.12 13.57
N PRO A 104 -3.50 20.81 13.54
CA PRO A 104 -3.03 20.15 14.73
C PRO A 104 -1.59 20.56 14.95
N VAL A 105 -1.37 21.41 15.97
CA VAL A 105 -0.04 21.87 16.38
C VAL A 105 0.38 21.05 17.60
N THR A 106 0.45 19.73 17.45
CA THR A 106 1.03 18.89 18.50
C THR A 106 2.50 19.27 18.69
N GLU A 107 3.04 19.02 19.88
CA GLU A 107 4.47 19.18 20.11
C GLU A 107 5.24 18.36 19.07
N GLU A 108 6.23 18.97 18.40
CA GLU A 108 7.10 18.22 17.50
C GLU A 108 8.12 17.46 18.34
N LEU A 109 7.89 16.16 18.51
CA LEU A 109 8.80 15.27 19.21
C LEU A 109 9.82 14.70 18.23
N PHE A 110 11.07 14.60 18.65
CA PHE A 110 12.11 13.94 17.89
C PHE A 110 11.89 12.43 17.89
N VAL A 111 11.58 11.88 16.72
CA VAL A 111 11.47 10.44 16.49
C VAL A 111 12.77 9.93 15.89
N GLY A 112 13.40 8.96 16.56
CA GLY A 112 14.59 8.29 16.05
C GLY A 112 14.31 7.46 14.79
N GLU A 113 15.38 6.94 14.18
CA GLU A 113 15.27 5.98 13.08
C GLU A 113 14.31 4.84 13.45
N CYS A 114 13.57 4.33 12.45
CA CYS A 114 12.60 3.26 12.65
C CYS A 114 11.53 3.50 13.72
N GLY A 115 11.14 4.76 13.97
CA GLY A 115 10.16 5.08 15.00
C GLY A 115 10.71 4.89 16.41
N SER A 116 12.05 4.98 16.54
CA SER A 116 12.82 4.61 17.73
C SER A 116 12.66 3.13 18.14
N MET A 117 12.29 2.23 17.23
CA MET A 117 12.10 0.81 17.52
C MET A 117 13.26 -0.07 17.10
N ASP A 118 13.51 -1.12 17.87
CA ASP A 118 14.33 -2.26 17.44
C ASP A 118 13.48 -3.43 16.91
N ASP A 119 14.14 -4.38 16.24
CA ASP A 119 13.49 -5.56 15.66
C ASP A 119 12.71 -6.38 16.68
N THR A 120 13.21 -6.49 17.91
CA THR A 120 12.58 -7.31 18.95
C THR A 120 11.28 -6.66 19.41
N GLU A 121 11.23 -5.34 19.51
CA GLU A 121 10.03 -4.59 19.83
C GLU A 121 8.96 -4.76 18.75
N VAL A 122 9.33 -4.63 17.47
CA VAL A 122 8.39 -4.80 16.35
C VAL A 122 7.86 -6.23 16.29
N GLN A 123 8.74 -7.24 16.42
CA GLN A 123 8.34 -8.66 16.47
C GLN A 123 7.40 -8.94 17.64
N ARG A 124 7.69 -8.37 18.82
CA ARG A 124 6.88 -8.55 20.03
C ARG A 124 5.50 -7.91 19.88
N LEU A 125 5.42 -6.69 19.34
CA LEU A 125 4.15 -5.97 19.21
C LEU A 125 3.24 -6.59 18.16
N THR A 126 3.81 -7.06 17.05
CA THR A 126 3.11 -7.75 15.96
C THR A 126 2.83 -9.23 16.26
N SER A 127 3.49 -9.81 17.25
CA SER A 127 3.49 -11.27 17.49
C SER A 127 3.99 -12.09 16.29
N VAL A 128 4.87 -11.52 15.46
CA VAL A 128 5.49 -12.19 14.31
C VAL A 128 7.00 -12.25 14.52
N SER A 129 7.49 -13.43 14.93
CA SER A 129 8.88 -13.61 15.37
C SER A 129 9.93 -13.64 14.26
N ASP A 130 9.52 -13.81 13.01
CA ASP A 130 10.42 -13.89 11.85
C ASP A 130 10.45 -12.60 11.01
N LEU A 131 9.92 -11.49 11.54
CA LEU A 131 10.07 -10.16 10.93
C LEU A 131 11.54 -9.73 10.92
N THR A 132 12.05 -9.42 9.74
CA THR A 132 13.42 -8.92 9.52
C THR A 132 13.40 -7.64 8.71
N VAL A 133 14.30 -6.70 9.00
CA VAL A 133 14.43 -5.44 8.25
C VAL A 133 14.83 -5.75 6.81
N VAL A 134 14.05 -5.25 5.85
CA VAL A 134 14.33 -5.34 4.41
C VAL A 134 14.64 -3.98 3.77
N SER A 135 14.31 -2.89 4.47
CA SER A 135 14.61 -1.53 4.05
C SER A 135 14.62 -0.61 5.26
N GLU A 136 15.63 0.26 5.36
CA GLU A 136 15.85 1.16 6.48
C GLU A 136 16.52 2.45 5.98
N ASN A 137 15.99 3.58 6.43
CA ASN A 137 16.57 4.90 6.30
C ASN A 137 15.93 5.85 7.33
N ALA A 138 16.42 7.08 7.37
CA ALA A 138 16.01 8.11 8.30
C ALA A 138 14.50 8.48 8.31
N ILE A 139 13.71 8.07 7.31
CA ILE A 139 12.27 8.37 7.25
C ILE A 139 11.38 7.13 7.16
N ARG A 140 11.93 5.94 6.93
CA ARG A 140 11.16 4.73 6.68
C ARG A 140 11.93 3.48 7.06
N CYS A 141 11.25 2.59 7.77
CA CYS A 141 11.72 1.22 8.00
C CYS A 141 10.63 0.23 7.64
N ARG A 142 11.03 -0.92 7.10
CA ARG A 142 10.14 -1.99 6.70
C ARG A 142 10.70 -3.32 7.14
N TRP A 143 9.88 -4.08 7.85
CA TRP A 143 10.15 -5.45 8.24
C TRP A 143 9.25 -6.38 7.45
N GLU A 144 9.79 -7.52 7.02
CA GLU A 144 9.04 -8.57 6.34
C GLU A 144 9.38 -9.94 6.92
N SER A 145 8.38 -10.82 6.92
CA SER A 145 8.48 -12.23 7.30
C SER A 145 8.60 -13.11 6.06
N ALA A 146 9.01 -14.37 6.25
CA ALA A 146 9.03 -15.34 5.15
C ALA A 146 7.63 -15.66 4.59
N THR A 147 6.58 -15.37 5.37
CA THR A 147 5.17 -15.58 4.99
C THR A 147 4.58 -14.42 4.19
N GLY A 148 5.30 -13.30 4.08
CA GLY A 148 4.84 -12.07 3.42
C GLY A 148 4.17 -11.07 4.35
N ALA A 149 3.93 -11.41 5.62
CA ALA A 149 3.50 -10.44 6.61
C ALA A 149 4.56 -9.34 6.78
N TYR A 150 4.13 -8.09 6.97
CA TYR A 150 5.01 -6.94 7.11
C TYR A 150 4.53 -5.95 8.18
N ALA A 151 5.49 -5.19 8.71
CA ALA A 151 5.27 -3.95 9.44
C ALA A 151 6.11 -2.85 8.79
N MET A 152 5.58 -1.63 8.71
CA MET A 152 6.27 -0.51 8.10
C MET A 152 6.06 0.76 8.89
N PHE A 153 7.15 1.42 9.24
CA PHE A 153 7.18 2.76 9.79
C PHE A 153 7.46 3.78 8.68
N THR A 154 6.80 4.93 8.71
CA THR A 154 7.12 6.10 7.88
C THR A 154 6.92 7.37 8.69
N TRP A 155 7.83 8.33 8.57
CA TRP A 155 7.66 9.67 9.11
C TRP A 155 7.41 10.67 7.98
N TYR A 156 6.24 11.29 7.99
CA TYR A 156 5.86 12.36 7.07
C TYR A 156 6.03 13.71 7.78
N ARG A 157 6.93 14.55 7.28
CA ARG A 157 7.18 15.91 7.81
C ARG A 157 6.56 16.96 6.89
N GLY A 158 5.95 18.00 7.46
CA GLY A 158 5.26 19.06 6.71
C GLY A 158 4.04 18.60 5.91
N SER A 159 3.42 17.48 6.29
CA SER A 159 2.25 16.92 5.60
C SER A 159 1.08 16.82 6.57
N PRO A 160 -0.08 17.44 6.26
CA PRO A 160 -1.23 17.39 7.15
C PRO A 160 -1.81 15.97 7.18
N ILE A 161 -2.03 15.45 8.39
CA ILE A 161 -2.55 14.10 8.61
C ILE A 161 -3.92 13.88 7.97
N ASP A 162 -4.76 14.92 7.94
CA ASP A 162 -6.11 14.87 7.37
C ASP A 162 -6.13 14.52 5.88
N ARG A 163 -5.06 14.89 5.16
CA ARG A 163 -4.91 14.48 3.77
C ARG A 163 -4.77 12.96 3.67
N GLU A 164 -4.03 12.33 4.59
CA GLU A 164 -3.80 10.89 4.56
C GLU A 164 -5.04 10.12 4.98
N SER A 165 -5.74 10.55 6.04
CA SER A 165 -7.01 9.94 6.46
C SER A 165 -8.09 10.04 5.38
N SER A 166 -8.18 11.20 4.71
CA SER A 166 -9.12 11.40 3.60
C SER A 166 -8.81 10.50 2.40
N VAL A 167 -7.53 10.29 2.09
CA VAL A 167 -7.11 9.37 1.02
C VAL A 167 -7.42 7.92 1.39
N ALA A 168 -7.15 7.52 2.63
CA ALA A 168 -7.46 6.19 3.15
C ALA A 168 -8.96 5.90 3.08
N GLU A 169 -9.81 6.84 3.50
CA GLU A 169 -11.27 6.73 3.39
C GLU A 169 -11.71 6.62 1.94
N ALA A 170 -11.15 7.45 1.04
CA ALA A 170 -11.49 7.45 -0.38
C ALA A 170 -11.15 6.13 -1.09
N VAL A 171 -10.15 5.38 -0.62
CA VAL A 171 -9.84 4.03 -1.12
C VAL A 171 -10.60 2.92 -0.40
N GLY A 172 -11.55 3.27 0.46
CA GLY A 172 -12.49 2.35 1.10
C GLY A 172 -12.00 1.76 2.42
N ARG A 173 -11.01 2.37 3.08
CA ARG A 173 -10.63 1.96 4.44
C ARG A 173 -11.65 2.48 5.45
N THR A 174 -11.85 1.71 6.52
CA THR A 174 -12.66 2.15 7.67
C THR A 174 -11.78 2.98 8.58
N ILE A 175 -12.15 4.24 8.79
CA ILE A 175 -11.40 5.18 9.62
C ILE A 175 -11.94 5.18 11.05
N GLU A 176 -11.05 5.10 12.02
CA GLU A 176 -11.36 5.39 13.42
C GLU A 176 -10.43 6.46 13.96
N ARG A 177 -10.97 7.39 14.75
CA ARG A 177 -10.19 8.45 15.40
C ARG A 177 -9.53 7.87 16.64
N ILE A 178 -8.24 8.17 16.83
CA ILE A 178 -7.47 7.77 18.02
C ILE A 178 -6.80 9.00 18.64
N ASP A 179 -6.38 8.84 19.90
CA ASP A 179 -5.49 9.78 20.59
C ASP A 179 -4.37 8.97 21.24
N VAL A 180 -3.13 9.36 20.96
CA VAL A 180 -1.94 8.71 21.48
C VAL A 180 -1.17 9.73 22.31
N ASP A 181 -1.34 9.67 23.63
CA ASP A 181 -0.66 10.54 24.59
C ASP A 181 -0.83 12.05 24.28
N GLY A 182 -2.02 12.46 23.83
CA GLY A 182 -2.33 13.84 23.46
C GLY A 182 -1.94 14.20 22.02
N HIS A 183 -1.51 13.23 21.23
CA HIS A 183 -1.32 13.34 19.79
C HIS A 183 -2.52 12.70 19.07
N PRO A 184 -3.44 13.51 18.50
CA PRO A 184 -4.53 13.00 17.70
C PRO A 184 -4.04 12.20 16.50
N GLY A 185 -4.88 11.26 16.08
CA GLY A 185 -4.57 10.41 14.94
C GLY A 185 -5.78 9.70 14.37
N PHE A 186 -5.50 8.73 13.53
CA PHE A 186 -6.48 7.81 12.99
C PHE A 186 -5.90 6.40 12.83
N THR A 187 -6.75 5.38 12.89
CA THR A 187 -6.50 4.08 12.26
C THR A 187 -7.30 3.98 10.97
N ALA A 188 -6.80 3.23 10.00
CA ALA A 188 -7.49 2.94 8.75
C ALA A 188 -7.42 1.44 8.43
N ALA A 189 -8.52 0.75 8.70
CA ALA A 189 -8.64 -0.69 8.51
C ALA A 189 -9.00 -1.02 7.05
N ALA A 190 -8.24 -1.92 6.42
CA ALA A 190 -8.62 -2.55 5.16
C ALA A 190 -9.29 -3.92 5.40
N SER A 191 -8.86 -4.64 6.45
CA SER A 191 -9.44 -5.90 6.94
C SER A 191 -8.89 -6.19 8.34
N GLY A 192 -9.35 -7.26 9.01
CA GLY A 192 -8.73 -7.68 10.28
C GLY A 192 -7.24 -8.02 10.16
N ALA A 193 -6.78 -8.36 8.96
CA ALA A 193 -5.38 -8.66 8.64
C ALA A 193 -4.53 -7.43 8.28
N SER A 194 -5.14 -6.27 8.01
CA SER A 194 -4.42 -5.10 7.51
C SER A 194 -4.99 -3.79 8.03
N CYS A 195 -4.15 -3.03 8.71
CA CYS A 195 -4.47 -1.71 9.23
C CYS A 195 -3.25 -0.79 9.14
N GLU A 196 -3.50 0.50 9.19
CA GLU A 196 -2.49 1.54 9.32
C GLU A 196 -2.94 2.55 10.38
N ALA A 197 -1.99 3.24 11.00
CA ALA A 197 -2.24 4.32 11.93
C ALA A 197 -1.37 5.52 11.58
N GLY A 198 -1.99 6.70 11.50
CA GLY A 198 -1.31 7.98 11.47
C GLY A 198 -1.50 8.68 12.82
N VAL A 199 -0.43 9.23 13.39
CA VAL A 199 -0.47 10.02 14.64
C VAL A 199 0.32 11.29 14.44
N GLU A 200 -0.31 12.43 14.74
CA GLU A 200 0.27 13.76 14.59
C GLU A 200 1.58 13.91 15.36
N ASN A 201 2.54 14.63 14.78
CA ASN A 201 3.78 14.99 15.43
C ASN A 201 4.33 16.27 14.80
N GLY A 202 4.10 17.41 15.44
CA GLY A 202 4.48 18.72 14.90
C GLY A 202 3.70 19.07 13.63
N ASP A 203 4.41 19.49 12.58
CA ASP A 203 3.85 19.83 11.27
C ASP A 203 3.57 18.61 10.37
N GLY A 204 3.67 17.41 10.93
CA GLY A 204 3.60 16.15 10.22
C GLY A 204 2.97 15.05 11.06
N PHE A 205 3.28 13.80 10.74
CA PHE A 205 2.77 12.63 11.46
C PHE A 205 3.70 11.42 11.32
N VAL A 206 3.70 10.59 12.36
CA VAL A 206 4.24 9.22 12.28
C VAL A 206 3.18 8.29 11.73
N HIS A 207 3.60 7.33 10.93
CA HIS A 207 2.70 6.40 10.26
C HIS A 207 3.21 4.97 10.38
N TRP A 208 2.36 4.09 10.89
CA TRP A 208 2.61 2.66 10.95
C TRP A 208 1.61 1.92 10.05
N SER A 209 2.07 0.90 9.33
CA SER A 209 1.17 -0.05 8.68
C SER A 209 1.59 -1.49 8.94
N VAL A 210 0.60 -2.34 9.13
CA VAL A 210 0.76 -3.78 9.35
C VAL A 210 -0.15 -4.53 8.40
N ASN A 211 0.37 -5.60 7.82
CA ASN A 211 -0.41 -6.55 7.05
C ASN A 211 0.08 -7.97 7.34
N TYR A 212 -0.83 -8.83 7.78
CA TYR A 212 -0.56 -10.23 8.11
C TYR A 212 -0.77 -11.18 6.92
N MET A 213 -1.15 -10.67 5.73
CA MET A 213 -1.59 -11.37 4.52
C MET A 213 -2.92 -12.14 4.66
N VAL A 214 -3.14 -12.73 5.83
CA VAL A 214 -4.37 -13.41 6.28
C VAL A 214 -4.64 -13.02 7.74
N ASP A 215 -5.67 -13.59 8.36
CA ASP A 215 -5.95 -13.34 9.78
C ASP A 215 -4.70 -13.53 10.66
N GLY A 216 -4.33 -12.46 11.35
CA GLY A 216 -3.12 -12.38 12.15
C GLY A 216 -3.29 -12.92 13.58
N PRO A 217 -2.18 -13.07 14.31
CA PRO A 217 -2.19 -13.47 15.72
C PRO A 217 -2.80 -12.39 16.65
N ARG A 218 -2.90 -11.16 16.16
CA ARG A 218 -3.53 -10.01 16.83
C ARG A 218 -4.34 -9.23 15.80
N ASP A 219 -5.32 -8.46 16.27
CA ASP A 219 -5.97 -7.47 15.41
C ASP A 219 -4.93 -6.47 14.90
N SER A 220 -4.97 -6.18 13.60
CA SER A 220 -3.97 -5.32 12.98
C SER A 220 -4.09 -3.85 13.39
N CYS A 221 -5.28 -3.37 13.74
CA CYS A 221 -5.49 -2.00 14.21
C CYS A 221 -4.97 -1.81 15.64
N ASP A 222 -5.24 -2.76 16.54
CA ASP A 222 -4.64 -2.77 17.88
C ASP A 222 -3.11 -2.69 17.82
N VAL A 223 -2.50 -3.41 16.86
CA VAL A 223 -1.04 -3.48 16.71
C VAL A 223 -0.46 -2.15 16.20
N VAL A 224 -1.06 -1.52 15.19
CA VAL A 224 -0.56 -0.22 14.70
C VAL A 224 -0.74 0.90 15.73
N GLU A 225 -1.77 0.83 16.57
CA GLU A 225 -1.95 1.75 17.70
C GLU A 225 -0.87 1.53 18.78
N ASP A 226 -0.60 0.27 19.16
CA ASP A 226 0.49 -0.07 20.09
C ASP A 226 1.87 0.38 19.55
N LEU A 227 2.09 0.22 18.24
CA LEU A 227 3.31 0.67 17.58
C LEU A 227 3.42 2.19 17.63
N ALA A 228 2.37 2.92 17.26
CA ALA A 228 2.34 4.37 17.31
C ALA A 228 2.54 4.90 18.74
N ARG A 229 1.86 4.32 19.74
CA ARG A 229 2.04 4.65 21.16
C ARG A 229 3.46 4.44 21.64
N THR A 230 4.06 3.31 21.26
CA THR A 230 5.46 3.04 21.61
C THR A 230 6.39 4.07 20.97
N THR A 231 6.16 4.44 19.70
CA THR A 231 6.93 5.49 19.02
C THR A 231 6.83 6.84 19.73
N ILE A 232 5.61 7.32 20.03
CA ILE A 232 5.39 8.60 20.72
C ILE A 232 6.02 8.58 22.12
N SER A 233 5.84 7.51 22.89
CA SER A 233 6.42 7.39 24.23
C SER A 233 7.95 7.44 24.28
N LYS A 234 8.62 7.10 23.18
CA LYS A 234 10.10 7.11 23.05
C LYS A 234 10.63 8.39 22.41
N ALA A 235 9.76 9.24 21.87
CA ALA A 235 10.12 10.50 21.26
C ALA A 235 10.48 11.55 22.34
N LYS A 236 11.23 12.59 21.98
CA LYS A 236 11.85 13.55 22.91
C LYS A 236 11.75 15.00 22.48
#